data_AF-A0A0M9WT07-F1
#
_entry.id   AF-A0A0M9WT07-F1
#
_cell.length_a   1.000
_cell.length_b   1.000
_cell.length_c   1.000
_cell.angle_alpha   90.00
_cell.angle_beta   90.00
_cell.angle_gamma   90.00
#
_symmetry.space_group_name_H-M   'P 1'
#
loop_
_entity.id
_entity.type
_entity.pdbx_description
1 polymer ?
#
loop_
_entity_poly.entity_id
_entity_poly.type
_entity_poly.pdbx_seq_one_letter_code
_entity_poly.pdbx_strand_id
1 'polypeptide(L)'
;NIRQSFGLSEYQLHAYIKKHQHNYKKHIDSNTSQKIASTVWRAVQDVLFKGSKAHFKRYGMFHSVEGKSNKAGIRFKENIVYWNGLILPVRIRKQDLFVKESLALHTIKYCRLVKKVIRGKHTFYVQLVMDGIPPA
;
A
#
# COMPACT_ATOMS: atom_id res chain seq x y z
N ASN A 1 -12.78 17.20 21.66
CA ASN A 1 -12.58 17.55 20.23
C ASN A 1 -13.83 17.17 19.46
N ILE A 2 -14.58 18.13 18.92
CA ILE A 2 -15.92 17.92 18.33
C ILE A 2 -15.95 16.85 17.22
N ARG A 3 -14.90 16.71 16.41
CA ARG A 3 -14.86 15.69 15.35
C ARG A 3 -14.84 14.26 15.89
N GLN A 4 -14.09 14.04 16.98
CA GLN A 4 -13.99 12.73 17.60
C GLN A 4 -15.31 12.31 18.24
N SER A 5 -16.06 13.25 18.84
CA SER A 5 -17.40 12.97 19.38
C SER A 5 -18.41 12.60 18.30
N PHE A 6 -18.22 13.06 17.07
CA PHE A 6 -19.05 12.70 15.91
C PHE A 6 -18.56 11.50 15.09
N GLY A 7 -17.56 10.74 15.55
CA GLY A 7 -17.12 9.57 14.80
C GLY A 7 -16.06 9.83 13.72
N LEU A 8 -15.54 11.06 13.62
CA LEU A 8 -14.65 11.46 12.52
C LEU A 8 -13.17 11.46 12.95
N SER A 9 -12.54 10.31 12.84
CA SER A 9 -11.09 10.11 13.04
C SER A 9 -10.54 8.95 12.22
N GLU A 10 -9.22 8.89 12.06
CA GLU A 10 -8.55 7.73 11.43
C GLU A 10 -8.89 6.42 12.14
N TYR A 11 -8.89 6.43 13.47
CA TYR A 11 -9.19 5.25 14.29
C TYR A 11 -10.60 4.72 14.02
N GLN A 12 -11.59 5.61 13.93
CA GLN A 12 -12.97 5.24 13.61
C GLN A 12 -13.10 4.73 12.16
N LEU A 13 -12.35 5.28 11.22
CA LEU A 13 -12.27 4.72 9.85
C LEU A 13 -11.62 3.34 9.81
N HIS A 14 -10.62 3.07 10.66
CA HIS A 14 -10.05 1.72 10.81
C HIS A 14 -11.08 0.74 11.37
N ALA A 15 -11.86 1.14 12.37
CA ALA A 15 -12.94 0.33 12.93
C ALA A 15 -14.04 0.04 11.90
N TYR A 16 -14.39 1.05 11.08
CA TYR A 16 -15.34 0.92 9.99
C TYR A 16 -14.86 -0.07 8.92
N ILE A 17 -13.66 0.12 8.36
CA ILE A 17 -13.16 -0.74 7.29
C ILE A 17 -12.95 -2.19 7.74
N LYS A 18 -12.61 -2.42 9.02
CA LYS A 18 -12.43 -3.77 9.58
C LYS A 18 -13.66 -4.64 9.41
N LYS A 19 -14.87 -4.08 9.59
CA LYS A 19 -16.13 -4.82 9.41
C LYS A 19 -16.33 -5.25 7.95
N HIS A 20 -16.03 -4.35 7.02
CA HIS A 20 -16.17 -4.62 5.58
C HIS A 20 -15.07 -5.53 5.03
N GLN A 21 -13.83 -5.40 5.53
CA GLN A 21 -12.70 -6.23 5.11
C GLN A 21 -12.98 -7.72 5.35
N HIS A 22 -13.78 -8.09 6.35
CA HIS A 22 -14.15 -9.48 6.59
C HIS A 22 -14.75 -10.16 5.34
N ASN A 23 -15.58 -9.44 4.58
CA ASN A 23 -16.19 -9.93 3.34
C ASN A 23 -15.17 -10.12 2.21
N TYR A 24 -14.02 -9.44 2.30
CA TYR A 24 -12.94 -9.45 1.31
C TYR A 24 -11.65 -10.10 1.82
N LYS A 25 -11.70 -10.82 2.96
CA LYS A 25 -10.51 -11.34 3.65
C LYS A 25 -9.64 -12.26 2.79
N LYS A 26 -10.21 -12.90 1.77
CA LYS A 26 -9.50 -13.72 0.78
C LYS A 26 -8.56 -12.90 -0.11
N HIS A 27 -8.84 -11.61 -0.31
CA HIS A 27 -8.13 -10.77 -1.28
C HIS A 27 -7.42 -9.57 -0.65
N ILE A 28 -7.85 -9.11 0.53
CA ILE A 28 -7.30 -7.94 1.21
C ILE A 28 -7.03 -8.33 2.67
N ASP A 29 -5.79 -8.23 3.12
CA ASP A 29 -5.45 -8.44 4.54
C ASP A 29 -5.79 -7.22 5.41
N SER A 30 -5.76 -7.42 6.72
CA SER A 30 -6.11 -6.39 7.70
C SER A 30 -5.22 -5.14 7.60
N ASN A 31 -3.91 -5.29 7.38
CA ASN A 31 -2.99 -4.15 7.30
C ASN A 31 -3.24 -3.32 6.05
N THR A 32 -3.45 -3.97 4.89
CA THR A 32 -3.79 -3.27 3.66
C THR A 32 -5.14 -2.56 3.78
N SER A 33 -6.16 -3.17 4.40
CA SER A 33 -7.45 -2.50 4.62
C SER A 33 -7.32 -1.25 5.50
N GLN A 34 -6.50 -1.30 6.54
CA GLN A 34 -6.22 -0.14 7.39
C GLN A 34 -5.47 0.95 6.61
N LYS A 35 -4.54 0.58 5.73
CA LYS A 35 -3.84 1.54 4.86
C LYS A 35 -4.76 2.21 3.84
N ILE A 36 -5.77 1.50 3.34
CA ILE A 36 -6.85 2.10 2.53
C ILE A 36 -7.60 3.16 3.36
N ALA A 37 -8.00 2.82 4.58
CA ALA A 37 -8.66 3.77 5.48
C ALA A 37 -7.78 4.98 5.84
N SER A 38 -6.49 4.78 6.11
CA SER A 38 -5.52 5.88 6.31
C SER A 38 -5.41 6.79 5.08
N THR A 39 -5.47 6.23 3.87
CA THR A 39 -5.44 7.02 2.62
C THR A 39 -6.69 7.88 2.49
N VAL A 40 -7.86 7.32 2.80
CA VAL A 40 -9.13 8.07 2.85
C VAL A 40 -9.05 9.15 3.92
N TRP A 41 -8.55 8.84 5.10
CA TRP A 41 -8.39 9.81 6.18
C TRP A 41 -7.52 11.00 5.77
N ARG A 42 -6.38 10.76 5.11
CA ARG A 42 -5.52 11.85 4.61
C ARG A 42 -6.27 12.77 3.64
N ALA A 43 -7.07 12.20 2.73
CA ALA A 43 -7.90 13.00 1.83
C ALA A 43 -8.98 13.81 2.58
N VAL A 44 -9.59 13.22 3.61
CA VAL A 44 -10.53 13.94 4.51
C VAL A 44 -9.82 15.08 5.23
N GLN A 45 -8.60 14.89 5.72
CA GLN A 45 -7.82 15.96 6.33
C GLN A 45 -7.53 17.08 5.33
N ASP A 46 -7.15 16.76 4.09
CA ASP A 46 -6.91 17.78 3.06
C ASP A 46 -8.19 18.59 2.76
N VAL A 47 -9.36 17.95 2.73
CA VAL A 47 -10.65 18.66 2.57
C VAL A 47 -10.92 19.57 3.76
N LEU A 48 -10.82 19.04 5.00
CA LEU A 48 -11.20 19.77 6.21
C LEU A 48 -10.25 20.92 6.57
N PHE A 49 -8.96 20.77 6.29
CA PHE A 49 -7.92 21.70 6.78
C PHE A 49 -7.22 22.50 5.71
N LYS A 50 -7.32 22.09 4.43
CA LYS A 50 -6.65 22.77 3.32
C LYS A 50 -7.63 23.30 2.28
N GLY A 51 -8.94 23.09 2.47
CA GLY A 51 -9.98 23.50 1.51
C GLY A 51 -9.93 22.73 0.19
N SER A 52 -9.23 21.59 0.15
CA SER A 52 -9.10 20.76 -1.06
C SER A 52 -10.42 20.06 -1.41
N LYS A 53 -10.57 19.65 -2.67
CA LYS A 53 -11.63 18.71 -3.09
C LYS A 53 -11.08 17.30 -3.17
N ALA A 54 -11.77 16.34 -2.55
CA ALA A 54 -11.44 14.93 -2.68
C ALA A 54 -12.06 14.34 -3.95
N HIS A 55 -11.31 13.47 -4.63
CA HIS A 55 -11.79 12.73 -5.81
C HIS A 55 -11.80 11.23 -5.53
N PHE A 56 -12.96 10.61 -5.72
CA PHE A 56 -13.11 9.17 -5.57
C PHE A 56 -12.44 8.42 -6.73
N LYS A 57 -11.87 7.26 -6.42
CA LYS A 57 -11.42 6.32 -7.46
C LYS A 57 -12.64 5.70 -8.12
N ARG A 58 -12.71 5.80 -9.45
CA ARG A 58 -13.73 5.09 -10.24
C ARG A 58 -13.55 3.59 -10.09
N TYR A 59 -14.62 2.84 -10.34
CA TYR A 59 -14.55 1.38 -10.43
C TYR A 59 -13.44 0.94 -11.39
N GLY A 60 -12.68 -0.08 -11.01
CA GLY A 60 -11.53 -0.58 -11.79
C GLY A 60 -10.26 0.27 -11.72
N MET A 61 -10.30 1.51 -11.17
CA MET A 61 -9.15 2.43 -11.14
C MET A 61 -8.31 2.34 -9.84
N PHE A 62 -8.54 1.31 -9.03
CA PHE A 62 -7.77 1.05 -7.82
C PHE A 62 -6.57 0.16 -8.15
N HIS A 63 -5.47 0.80 -8.56
CA HIS A 63 -4.32 0.12 -9.17
C HIS A 63 -3.19 -0.21 -8.18
N SER A 64 -3.31 0.13 -6.91
CA SER A 64 -2.25 -0.16 -5.96
C SER A 64 -2.74 -0.41 -4.55
N VAL A 65 -2.07 -1.33 -3.87
CA VAL A 65 -2.26 -1.65 -2.45
C VAL A 65 -0.91 -1.66 -1.75
N GLU A 66 -0.89 -1.21 -0.50
CA GLU A 66 0.34 -1.14 0.30
C GLU A 66 0.19 -1.81 1.66
N GLY A 67 1.30 -2.34 2.16
CA GLY A 67 1.43 -2.82 3.53
C GLY A 67 1.77 -1.69 4.49
N LYS A 68 1.75 -2.01 5.79
CA LYS A 68 2.23 -1.11 6.86
C LYS A 68 3.72 -1.23 7.11
N SER A 69 4.26 -2.42 6.92
CA SER A 69 5.67 -2.74 7.11
C SER A 69 6.07 -3.93 6.23
N ASN A 70 7.35 -4.28 6.20
CA ASN A 70 7.81 -5.55 5.63
C ASN A 70 7.66 -6.75 6.58
N LYS A 71 7.13 -6.54 7.80
CA LYS A 71 7.00 -7.61 8.82
C LYS A 71 5.68 -8.39 8.70
N ALA A 72 4.61 -7.78 8.19
CA ALA A 72 3.28 -8.37 8.07
C ALA A 72 2.48 -7.80 6.89
N GLY A 73 1.49 -8.55 6.37
CA GLY A 73 0.72 -8.17 5.19
C GLY A 73 1.49 -8.45 3.90
N ILE A 74 1.65 -7.44 3.04
CA ILE A 74 2.49 -7.50 1.83
C ILE A 74 3.96 -7.45 2.24
N ARG A 75 4.68 -8.56 2.06
CA ARG A 75 6.10 -8.70 2.44
C ARG A 75 6.94 -9.10 1.25
N PHE A 76 8.17 -8.62 1.22
CA PHE A 76 9.19 -9.03 0.27
C PHE A 76 10.36 -9.66 1.00
N LYS A 77 10.73 -10.87 0.59
CA LYS A 77 11.88 -11.62 1.09
C LYS A 77 12.44 -12.49 -0.04
N GLU A 78 13.76 -12.51 -0.21
CA GLU A 78 14.44 -13.39 -1.17
C GLU A 78 13.86 -13.32 -2.59
N ASN A 79 13.61 -12.10 -3.09
CA ASN A 79 13.01 -11.86 -4.41
C ASN A 79 11.60 -12.44 -4.59
N ILE A 80 10.88 -12.70 -3.49
CA ILE A 80 9.51 -13.20 -3.49
C ILE A 80 8.64 -12.24 -2.71
N VAL A 81 7.49 -11.89 -3.27
CA VAL A 81 6.41 -11.24 -2.52
C VAL A 81 5.49 -12.29 -1.91
N TYR A 82 5.25 -12.16 -0.62
CA TYR A 82 4.26 -12.92 0.13
C TYR A 82 3.09 -12.01 0.47
N TRP A 83 1.88 -12.40 0.10
CA TRP A 83 0.68 -11.64 0.47
C TRP A 83 -0.57 -12.50 0.52
N ASN A 84 -1.17 -12.62 1.70
CA ASN A 84 -2.48 -13.26 1.88
C ASN A 84 -2.60 -14.66 1.23
N GLY A 85 -1.57 -15.49 1.40
CA GLY A 85 -1.45 -16.83 0.80
C GLY A 85 -0.80 -16.86 -0.59
N LEU A 86 -0.63 -15.72 -1.25
CA LEU A 86 0.10 -15.63 -2.51
C LEU A 86 1.61 -15.68 -2.27
N ILE A 87 2.30 -16.40 -3.15
CA ILE A 87 3.76 -16.48 -3.26
C ILE A 87 4.10 -16.05 -4.69
N LEU A 88 4.67 -14.86 -4.84
CA LEU A 88 4.85 -14.19 -6.13
C LEU A 88 6.33 -13.93 -6.39
N PRO A 89 7.00 -14.74 -7.22
CA PRO A 89 8.39 -14.49 -7.60
C PRO A 89 8.53 -13.14 -8.33
N VAL A 90 9.55 -12.37 -7.96
CA VAL A 90 9.84 -11.04 -8.52
C VAL A 90 11.02 -11.14 -9.46
N ARG A 91 10.81 -10.71 -10.71
CA ARG A 91 11.87 -10.63 -11.71
C ARG A 91 12.64 -9.33 -11.56
N ILE A 92 13.86 -9.41 -11.03
CA ILE A 92 14.82 -8.30 -10.99
C ILE A 92 15.71 -8.38 -12.23
N ARG A 93 15.96 -7.24 -12.89
CA ARG A 93 16.86 -7.18 -14.05
C ARG A 93 18.30 -7.43 -13.57
N LYS A 94 19.04 -8.30 -14.26
CA LYS A 94 20.39 -8.73 -13.85
C LYS A 94 21.40 -7.58 -13.69
N GLN A 95 21.21 -6.47 -14.39
CA GLN A 95 22.15 -5.34 -14.43
C GLN A 95 21.58 -4.08 -13.74
N ASP A 96 20.53 -4.23 -12.93
CA ASP A 96 19.96 -3.11 -12.18
C ASP A 96 20.76 -2.90 -10.89
N LEU A 97 21.84 -2.12 -10.99
CA LEU A 97 22.74 -1.82 -9.86
C LEU A 97 21.99 -1.12 -8.73
N PHE A 98 21.16 -0.12 -9.06
CA PHE A 98 20.37 0.62 -8.09
C PHE A 98 19.49 -0.29 -7.22
N VAL A 99 18.77 -1.25 -7.83
CA VAL A 99 17.95 -2.20 -7.07
C VAL A 99 18.81 -3.12 -6.21
N LYS A 100 19.95 -3.60 -6.72
CA LYS A 100 20.85 -4.48 -5.96
C LYS A 100 21.45 -3.77 -4.75
N GLU A 101 21.97 -2.57 -4.96
CA GLU A 101 22.55 -1.74 -3.89
C GLU A 101 21.47 -1.35 -2.88
N SER A 102 20.28 -0.96 -3.34
CA SER A 102 19.14 -0.69 -2.46
C SER A 102 18.84 -1.88 -1.55
N LEU A 103 18.76 -3.08 -2.10
CA LEU A 103 18.47 -4.30 -1.35
C LEU A 103 19.62 -4.73 -0.42
N ALA A 104 20.86 -4.39 -0.76
CA ALA A 104 22.03 -4.73 0.05
C ALA A 104 22.27 -3.74 1.20
N LEU A 105 22.03 -2.44 0.97
CA LEU A 105 22.41 -1.36 1.90
C LEU A 105 21.24 -0.87 2.77
N HIS A 106 20.00 -1.04 2.31
CA HIS A 106 18.83 -0.43 2.96
C HIS A 106 17.80 -1.45 3.42
N THR A 107 17.02 -1.03 4.41
CA THR A 107 15.90 -1.83 4.92
C THR A 107 14.61 -1.47 4.19
N ILE A 108 13.80 -2.48 3.88
CA ILE A 108 12.47 -2.25 3.30
C ILE A 108 11.53 -1.79 4.41
N LYS A 109 11.07 -0.54 4.33
CA LYS A 109 10.07 0.02 5.24
C LYS A 109 8.74 -0.67 5.02
N TYR A 110 8.24 -0.69 3.79
CA TYR A 110 7.01 -1.40 3.40
C TYR A 110 6.99 -1.73 1.91
N CYS A 111 6.11 -2.65 1.52
CA CYS A 111 5.89 -3.00 0.12
C CYS A 111 4.57 -2.43 -0.40
N ARG A 112 4.54 -2.04 -1.68
CA ARG A 112 3.35 -1.68 -2.43
C ARG A 112 3.26 -2.51 -3.71
N LEU A 113 2.12 -3.15 -3.95
CA LEU A 113 1.83 -3.76 -5.25
C LEU A 113 1.18 -2.72 -6.16
N VAL A 114 1.65 -2.62 -7.39
CA VAL A 114 1.18 -1.64 -8.38
C VAL A 114 0.86 -2.34 -9.69
N LYS A 115 -0.36 -2.14 -10.17
CA LYS A 115 -0.83 -2.53 -11.51
C LYS A 115 -0.58 -1.38 -12.48
N LYS A 116 0.06 -1.68 -13.61
CA LYS A 116 0.24 -0.77 -14.74
C LYS A 116 -0.29 -1.41 -16.02
N VAL A 117 -0.69 -0.58 -16.99
CA VAL A 117 -0.98 -1.03 -18.35
C VAL A 117 0.21 -0.67 -19.22
N ILE A 118 0.90 -1.67 -19.77
CA ILE A 118 2.06 -1.48 -20.64
C ILE A 118 1.76 -2.17 -21.96
N ARG A 119 1.71 -1.39 -23.05
CA ARG A 119 1.38 -1.88 -24.40
C ARG A 119 0.07 -2.70 -24.40
N GLY A 120 -0.97 -2.17 -23.76
CA GLY A 120 -2.28 -2.80 -23.64
C GLY A 120 -2.38 -3.98 -22.66
N LYS A 121 -1.27 -4.43 -22.07
CA LYS A 121 -1.25 -5.57 -21.14
C LYS A 121 -1.17 -5.12 -19.69
N HIS A 122 -1.88 -5.82 -18.82
CA HIS A 122 -1.74 -5.63 -17.38
C HIS A 122 -0.41 -6.20 -16.88
N THR A 123 0.39 -5.36 -16.25
CA THR A 123 1.68 -5.72 -15.67
C THR A 123 1.69 -5.30 -14.20
N PHE A 124 2.14 -6.21 -13.33
CA PHE A 124 2.21 -5.97 -11.89
C PHE A 124 3.65 -5.80 -11.45
N TYR A 125 3.87 -4.84 -10.55
CA TYR A 125 5.16 -4.54 -9.96
C TYR A 125 5.04 -4.55 -8.44
N VAL A 126 6.08 -5.01 -7.77
CA VAL A 126 6.31 -4.63 -6.38
C VAL A 126 7.15 -3.35 -6.38
N GLN A 127 6.67 -2.35 -5.66
CA GLN A 127 7.42 -1.16 -5.29
C GLN A 127 7.88 -1.36 -3.84
N LEU A 128 9.20 -1.47 -3.65
CA LEU A 128 9.82 -1.51 -2.34
C LEU A 128 10.05 -0.08 -1.88
N VAL A 129 9.46 0.30 -0.75
CA VAL A 129 9.72 1.59 -0.13
C VAL A 129 10.78 1.36 0.92
N MET A 130 11.97 1.92 0.66
CA MET A 130 13.15 1.76 1.50
C MET A 130 13.16 2.81 2.61
N ASP A 131 13.81 2.48 3.73
CA ASP A 131 14.18 3.44 4.77
C ASP A 131 15.60 3.96 4.55
N GLY A 132 15.89 5.16 5.04
CA GLY A 132 17.20 5.81 4.89
C GLY A 132 17.36 6.66 3.62
N ILE A 133 18.60 6.98 3.29
CA ILE A 133 19.00 7.84 2.16
C ILE A 133 19.19 6.96 0.91
N PRO A 134 18.67 7.33 -0.27
CA PRO A 134 18.87 6.56 -1.49
C PRO A 134 20.37 6.34 -1.80
N PRO A 135 20.75 5.18 -2.38
CA PRO A 135 22.11 4.98 -2.88
C PRO A 135 22.44 6.00 -3.98
N ALA A 136 23.73 6.38 -4.06
CA ALA A 136 24.25 7.41 -4.96
C ALA A 136 24.25 6.98 -6.43
#